data_AF-A0A355QDG7-F1
#
_entry.id   AF-A0A355QDG7-F1
#
_cell.length_a   1.000
_cell.length_b   1.000
_cell.length_c   1.000
_cell.angle_alpha   90.00
_cell.angle_beta   90.00
_cell.angle_gamma   90.00
#
_symmetry.space_group_name_H-M   'P 1'
#
loop_
_entity.id
_entity.type
_entity.pdbx_description
1 polymer ?
#
loop_
_entity_poly.entity_id
_entity_poly.type
_entity_poly.pdbx_seq_one_letter_code
_entity_poly.pdbx_strand_id
1 'polypeptide(L)'
;YQSFPDKLQRLRSLTWMGGSRARGNHTEHAEYNAFADADALATVLQHGAPLWVVDLELCRQVTFGPADAPVLEDGLLADLLGGYLDIALSRGRERMAIYDPIAALAVVQPFLIKFERVNLSVHTENDSRYGQTEFNFVQPVNASIGTGIDPKITLQICIKALKQRQNQ
;
A
#
# COMPACT_ATOMS: atom_id res chain seq x y z
N TYR A 1 7.08 10.21 16.05
CA TYR A 1 6.53 11.59 16.17
C TYR A 1 6.28 12.05 17.59
N GLN A 2 6.28 11.15 18.60
CA GLN A 2 6.19 11.54 20.02
C GLN A 2 7.26 12.54 20.46
N SER A 3 8.49 12.43 19.94
CA SER A 3 9.59 13.34 20.32
C SER A 3 9.61 14.66 19.54
N PHE A 4 8.90 14.78 18.42
CA PHE A 4 8.93 15.97 17.54
C PHE A 4 7.59 16.16 16.79
N PRO A 5 6.49 16.43 17.50
CA PRO A 5 5.16 16.50 16.90
C PRO A 5 5.05 17.59 15.81
N ASP A 6 5.67 18.75 16.03
CA ASP A 6 5.61 19.90 15.11
C ASP A 6 6.27 19.62 13.75
N LYS A 7 7.12 18.58 13.66
CA LYS A 7 7.76 18.21 12.38
C LYS A 7 6.78 17.56 11.41
N LEU A 8 5.68 16.96 11.87
CA LEU A 8 4.65 16.40 10.98
C LEU A 8 4.00 17.47 10.11
N GLN A 9 3.79 18.66 10.68
CA GLN A 9 3.19 19.78 9.96
C GLN A 9 4.12 20.34 8.86
N ARG A 10 5.41 19.98 8.88
CA ARG A 10 6.37 20.36 7.84
C ARG A 10 6.41 19.38 6.67
N LEU A 11 5.79 18.21 6.81
CA LEU A 11 5.70 17.26 5.71
C LEU A 11 4.72 17.80 4.66
N ARG A 12 5.13 17.77 3.40
CA ARG A 12 4.22 18.05 2.28
C ARG A 12 3.16 16.96 2.15
N SER A 13 3.57 15.71 2.30
CA SER A 13 2.73 14.52 2.19
C SER A 13 3.40 13.34 2.88
N LEU A 14 2.60 12.43 3.42
CA LEU A 14 3.03 11.12 3.89
C LEU A 14 2.23 10.07 3.12
N THR A 15 2.88 9.29 2.27
CA THR A 15 2.24 8.19 1.54
C THR A 15 2.55 6.88 2.25
N TRP A 16 1.53 6.11 2.56
CA TRP A 16 1.63 4.86 3.30
C TRP A 16 0.89 3.75 2.57
N MET A 17 1.58 2.63 2.35
CA MET A 17 0.95 1.38 1.95
C MET A 17 0.52 0.64 3.21
N GLY A 18 -0.78 0.44 3.38
CA GLY A 18 -1.30 -0.29 4.51
C GLY A 18 -2.76 -0.03 4.79
N GLY A 19 -3.30 -0.82 5.72
CA GLY A 19 -4.73 -0.85 5.98
C GLY A 19 -5.53 -1.56 4.90
N SER A 20 -6.81 -1.77 5.18
CA SER A 20 -7.74 -2.50 4.33
C SER A 20 -9.15 -1.96 4.51
N ARG A 21 -9.84 -1.65 3.41
CA ARG A 21 -11.29 -1.38 3.42
C ARG A 21 -12.15 -2.63 3.55
N ALA A 22 -11.56 -3.81 3.33
CA ALA A 22 -12.22 -5.11 3.41
C ALA A 22 -11.45 -6.02 4.39
N ARG A 23 -11.42 -7.33 4.12
CA ARG A 23 -10.70 -8.30 4.93
C ARG A 23 -9.19 -8.06 4.93
N GLY A 24 -8.59 -8.13 6.11
CA GLY A 24 -7.15 -8.09 6.33
C GLY A 24 -6.39 -9.21 5.61
N ASN A 25 -5.07 -9.05 5.50
CA ASN A 25 -4.17 -10.10 4.99
C ASN A 25 -3.37 -10.80 6.10
N HIS A 26 -3.32 -10.24 7.31
CA HIS A 26 -2.60 -10.80 8.44
C HIS A 26 -3.56 -11.42 9.47
N THR A 27 -4.58 -10.66 9.87
CA THR A 27 -5.74 -11.19 10.59
C THR A 27 -6.99 -11.08 9.71
N GLU A 28 -8.14 -11.53 10.22
CA GLU A 28 -9.42 -11.28 9.55
C GLU A 28 -9.69 -9.77 9.37
N HIS A 29 -9.25 -8.97 10.33
CA HIS A 29 -9.60 -7.55 10.42
C HIS A 29 -8.47 -6.60 10.01
N ALA A 30 -7.21 -7.04 10.08
CA ALA A 30 -6.06 -6.15 9.94
C ALA A 30 -5.13 -6.55 8.78
N GLU A 31 -4.70 -5.52 8.06
CA GLU A 31 -3.56 -5.58 7.16
C GLU A 31 -2.26 -5.59 7.98
N TYR A 32 -1.22 -6.28 7.49
CA TYR A 32 0.05 -6.48 8.19
C TYR A 32 0.71 -5.21 8.71
N ASN A 33 0.92 -4.18 7.89
CA ASN A 33 1.56 -2.93 8.34
C ASN A 33 0.73 -2.20 9.40
N ALA A 34 -0.60 -2.22 9.28
CA ALA A 34 -1.49 -1.66 10.30
C ALA A 34 -1.49 -2.48 11.60
N PHE A 35 -1.39 -3.81 11.49
CA PHE A 35 -1.29 -4.73 12.64
C PHE A 35 0.06 -4.65 13.33
N ALA A 36 1.14 -4.43 12.58
CA ALA A 36 2.50 -4.41 13.13
C ALA A 36 2.70 -3.28 14.15
N ASP A 37 2.02 -2.13 13.97
CA ASP A 37 2.07 -1.00 14.89
C ASP A 37 0.83 -0.09 14.73
N ALA A 38 -0.29 -0.50 15.34
CA ALA A 38 -1.53 0.27 15.29
C ALA A 38 -1.42 1.60 16.05
N ASP A 39 -0.64 1.61 17.14
CA ASP A 39 -0.41 2.78 17.98
C ASP A 39 0.39 3.87 17.24
N ALA A 40 1.35 3.50 16.40
CA ALA A 40 2.05 4.44 15.53
C ALA A 40 1.10 5.06 14.50
N LEU A 41 0.21 4.27 13.88
CA LEU A 41 -0.79 4.80 12.95
C LEU A 41 -1.76 5.76 13.67
N ALA A 42 -2.25 5.39 14.85
CA ALA A 42 -3.07 6.26 15.68
C ALA A 42 -2.35 7.58 16.00
N THR A 43 -1.06 7.51 16.34
CA THR A 43 -0.23 8.71 16.58
C THR A 43 -0.13 9.59 15.34
N VAL A 44 0.09 9.02 14.15
CA VAL A 44 0.15 9.78 12.88
C VAL A 44 -1.17 10.50 12.61
N LEU A 45 -2.30 9.82 12.83
CA LEU A 45 -3.65 10.38 12.65
C LEU A 45 -3.94 11.50 13.65
N GLN A 46 -3.65 11.29 14.93
CA GLN A 46 -3.88 12.28 15.99
C GLN A 46 -3.11 13.59 15.76
N HIS A 47 -1.92 13.51 15.16
CA HIS A 47 -1.09 14.69 14.88
C HIS A 47 -1.39 15.33 13.52
N GLY A 48 -2.46 14.90 12.82
CA GLY A 48 -2.93 15.55 11.60
C GLY A 48 -1.96 15.48 10.42
N ALA A 49 -1.20 14.39 10.30
CA ALA A 49 -0.30 14.20 9.18
C ALA A 49 -1.05 14.27 7.83
N PRO A 50 -0.46 14.84 6.77
CA PRO A 50 -1.06 14.85 5.43
C PRO A 50 -0.96 13.46 4.78
N LEU A 51 -1.78 12.52 5.28
CA LEU A 51 -1.70 11.09 4.99
C LEU A 51 -2.44 10.72 3.69
N TRP A 52 -1.72 10.00 2.83
CA TRP A 52 -2.21 9.37 1.61
C TRP A 52 -2.07 7.85 1.75
N VAL A 53 -3.19 7.14 1.64
CA VAL A 53 -3.28 5.71 1.92
C VAL A 53 -3.45 4.93 0.63
N VAL A 54 -2.57 3.94 0.46
CA VAL A 54 -2.63 2.91 -0.57
C VAL A 54 -2.96 1.61 0.14
N ASP A 55 -4.25 1.27 0.20
CA ASP A 55 -4.72 0.12 0.96
C ASP A 55 -4.64 -1.19 0.15
N LEU A 56 -4.95 -2.31 0.80
CA LEU A 56 -4.99 -3.62 0.13
C LEU A 56 -5.93 -3.65 -1.07
N GLU A 57 -7.11 -3.02 -0.98
CA GLU A 57 -8.10 -3.08 -2.06
C GLU A 57 -7.63 -2.34 -3.31
N LEU A 58 -6.88 -1.25 -3.18
CA LEU A 58 -6.25 -0.61 -4.33
C LEU A 58 -5.16 -1.49 -4.93
N CYS A 59 -4.28 -2.03 -4.10
CA CYS A 59 -3.17 -2.88 -4.53
C CYS A 59 -3.65 -4.15 -5.24
N ARG A 60 -4.74 -4.76 -4.73
CA ARG A 60 -5.35 -5.98 -5.28
C ARG A 60 -5.93 -5.78 -6.69
N GLN A 61 -6.15 -4.54 -7.14
CA GLN A 61 -6.53 -4.26 -8.53
C GLN A 61 -5.37 -4.50 -9.50
N VAL A 62 -4.12 -4.32 -9.06
CA VAL A 62 -2.93 -4.48 -9.89
C VAL A 62 -2.25 -5.80 -9.56
N THR A 63 -2.33 -6.75 -10.49
CA THR A 63 -1.73 -8.08 -10.32
C THR A 63 -0.85 -8.43 -11.50
N PHE A 64 0.18 -9.24 -11.26
CA PHE A 64 1.02 -9.82 -12.31
C PHE A 64 1.03 -11.34 -12.17
N GLY A 65 1.14 -12.04 -13.30
CA GLY A 65 1.30 -13.49 -13.34
C GLY A 65 2.55 -13.89 -14.12
N PRO A 66 2.79 -15.20 -14.32
CA PRO A 66 3.94 -15.70 -15.05
C PRO A 66 4.08 -15.11 -16.47
N ALA A 67 2.95 -14.87 -17.16
CA ALA A 67 2.94 -14.29 -18.50
C ALA A 67 3.31 -12.80 -18.54
N ASP A 68 3.24 -12.09 -17.41
CA ASP A 68 3.58 -10.67 -17.31
C ASP A 68 5.02 -10.46 -16.82
N ALA A 69 5.70 -11.52 -16.36
CA ALA A 69 7.03 -11.45 -15.80
C ALA A 69 8.03 -11.01 -16.88
N PRO A 70 8.80 -9.93 -16.67
CA PRO A 70 9.81 -9.49 -17.61
C PRO A 70 10.98 -10.47 -17.63
N VAL A 71 11.63 -10.57 -18.78
CA VAL A 71 13.00 -11.08 -18.84
C VAL A 71 13.92 -10.04 -18.20
N LEU A 72 14.67 -10.45 -17.17
CA LEU A 72 15.63 -9.63 -16.44
C LEU A 72 17.02 -10.26 -16.59
N GLU A 73 18.04 -9.43 -16.82
CA GLU A 73 19.43 -9.92 -16.96
C GLU A 73 20.13 -10.07 -15.61
N ASP A 74 19.67 -9.33 -14.59
CA ASP A 74 20.10 -9.47 -13.20
C ASP A 74 19.41 -10.69 -12.59
N GLY A 75 20.17 -11.77 -12.39
CA GLY A 75 19.68 -13.01 -11.81
C GLY A 75 19.11 -12.86 -10.39
N LEU A 76 19.69 -11.99 -9.56
CA LEU A 76 19.17 -11.77 -8.20
C LEU A 76 17.80 -11.09 -8.26
N LEU A 77 17.64 -10.08 -9.13
CA LEU A 77 16.36 -9.42 -9.31
C LEU A 77 15.30 -10.37 -9.89
N ALA A 78 15.71 -11.22 -10.84
CA ALA A 78 14.86 -12.25 -11.41
C ALA A 78 14.38 -13.24 -10.34
N ASP A 79 15.29 -13.73 -9.50
CA ASP A 79 14.98 -14.66 -8.41
C ASP A 79 14.07 -14.03 -7.35
N LEU A 80 14.32 -12.76 -6.98
CA LEU A 80 13.47 -12.03 -6.03
C LEU A 80 12.05 -11.84 -6.57
N LEU A 81 11.91 -11.46 -7.84
CA LEU A 81 10.59 -11.31 -8.47
C LEU A 81 9.87 -12.67 -8.60
N GLY A 82 10.60 -13.71 -8.98
CA GLY A 82 10.10 -15.08 -9.06
C GLY A 82 9.60 -15.58 -7.70
N GLY A 83 10.42 -15.46 -6.67
CA GLY A 83 10.05 -15.82 -5.30
C GLY A 83 8.86 -15.02 -4.78
N TYR A 84 8.74 -13.73 -5.14
CA TYR A 84 7.56 -12.94 -4.81
C TYR A 84 6.28 -13.46 -5.49
N LEU A 85 6.36 -13.86 -6.76
CA LEU A 85 5.25 -14.48 -7.49
C LEU A 85 4.89 -15.86 -6.90
N ASP A 86 5.88 -16.66 -6.51
CA ASP A 86 5.70 -18.00 -5.94
C ASP A 86 4.89 -18.00 -4.64
N ILE A 87 4.89 -16.90 -3.88
CA ILE A 87 4.02 -16.73 -2.70
C ILE A 87 2.54 -16.87 -3.09
N ALA A 88 2.14 -16.35 -4.25
CA ALA A 88 0.78 -16.50 -4.74
C ALA A 88 0.52 -17.90 -5.32
N LEU A 89 1.45 -18.38 -6.17
CA LEU A 89 1.29 -19.66 -6.88
C LEU A 89 1.22 -20.85 -5.92
N SER A 90 2.09 -20.88 -4.90
CA SER A 90 2.09 -21.92 -3.86
C SER A 90 0.81 -21.97 -3.02
N ARG A 91 0.03 -20.88 -3.02
CA ARG A 91 -1.28 -20.76 -2.36
C ARG A 91 -2.45 -21.01 -3.32
N GLY A 92 -2.18 -21.52 -4.52
CA GLY A 92 -3.19 -21.83 -5.54
C GLY A 92 -3.78 -20.62 -6.25
N ARG A 93 -3.14 -19.44 -6.16
CA ARG A 93 -3.57 -18.24 -6.89
C ARG A 93 -2.81 -18.13 -8.20
N GLU A 94 -3.45 -17.68 -9.26
CA GLU A 94 -2.81 -17.54 -10.58
C GLU A 94 -1.90 -16.30 -10.70
N ARG A 95 -2.12 -15.30 -9.85
CA ARG A 95 -1.50 -13.98 -9.95
C ARG A 95 -1.17 -13.41 -8.57
N MET A 96 -0.11 -12.60 -8.50
CA MET A 96 0.30 -11.89 -7.29
C MET A 96 -0.05 -10.41 -7.40
N ALA A 97 -0.60 -9.84 -6.31
CA ALA A 97 -0.87 -8.40 -6.22
C ALA A 97 0.43 -7.63 -6.01
N ILE A 98 0.47 -6.39 -6.52
CA ILE A 98 1.61 -5.48 -6.32
C ILE A 98 1.23 -4.53 -5.18
N TYR A 99 2.00 -4.52 -4.10
CA TYR A 99 1.74 -3.71 -2.89
C TYR A 99 2.56 -2.43 -2.87
N ASP A 100 3.68 -2.39 -2.14
CA ASP A 100 4.53 -1.20 -1.95
C ASP A 100 4.89 -0.42 -3.23
N PRO A 101 5.12 -1.05 -4.40
CA PRO A 101 5.35 -0.29 -5.64
C PRO A 101 4.18 0.62 -6.04
N ILE A 102 2.94 0.32 -5.62
CA ILE A 102 1.76 1.19 -5.84
C ILE A 102 1.83 2.44 -4.97
N ALA A 103 2.36 2.35 -3.74
CA ALA A 103 2.62 3.53 -2.91
C ALA A 103 3.76 4.39 -3.47
N ALA A 104 4.80 3.77 -4.02
CA ALA A 104 5.82 4.51 -4.75
C ALA A 104 5.22 5.23 -5.98
N LEU A 105 4.36 4.55 -6.74
CA LEU A 105 3.64 5.14 -7.88
C LEU A 105 2.78 6.32 -7.47
N ALA A 106 2.07 6.23 -6.34
CA ALA A 106 1.28 7.33 -5.79
C ALA A 106 2.11 8.59 -5.53
N VAL A 107 3.41 8.45 -5.26
CA VAL A 107 4.32 9.59 -5.08
C VAL A 107 4.83 10.13 -6.42
N VAL A 108 5.27 9.25 -7.33
CA VAL A 108 5.92 9.70 -8.58
C VAL A 108 4.92 10.08 -9.68
N GLN A 109 3.74 9.48 -9.70
CA GLN A 109 2.68 9.70 -10.69
C GLN A 109 1.29 9.70 -10.01
N PRO A 110 1.02 10.66 -9.09
CA PRO A 110 -0.21 10.69 -8.30
C PRO A 110 -1.49 10.75 -9.16
N PHE A 111 -1.40 11.29 -10.37
CA PHE A 111 -2.54 11.43 -11.30
C PHE A 111 -3.07 10.10 -11.85
N LEU A 112 -2.31 9.01 -11.73
CA LEU A 112 -2.77 7.67 -12.12
C LEU A 112 -3.71 7.03 -11.10
N ILE A 113 -3.81 7.60 -9.90
CA ILE A 113 -4.64 7.10 -8.82
C ILE A 113 -5.74 8.11 -8.52
N LYS A 114 -6.98 7.64 -8.54
CA LYS A 114 -8.10 8.40 -8.01
C LYS A 114 -8.04 8.35 -6.49
N PHE A 115 -7.93 9.52 -5.86
CA PHE A 115 -7.97 9.65 -4.41
C PHE A 115 -9.29 10.25 -3.93
N GLU A 116 -9.75 9.79 -2.77
CA GLU A 116 -10.94 10.28 -2.09
C GLU A 116 -10.62 10.63 -0.63
N ARG A 117 -11.27 11.67 -0.11
CA ARG A 117 -11.07 12.12 1.28
C ARG A 117 -11.91 11.29 2.23
N VAL A 118 -11.31 10.83 3.31
CA VAL A 118 -11.93 9.93 4.30
C VAL A 118 -11.54 10.30 5.73
N ASN A 119 -12.41 9.92 6.66
CA ASN A 119 -12.05 9.72 8.05
C ASN A 119 -11.50 8.29 8.20
N LEU A 120 -10.22 8.18 8.52
CA LEU A 120 -9.53 6.95 8.86
C LEU A 120 -9.40 6.84 10.38
N SER A 121 -9.81 5.71 10.93
CA SER A 121 -9.52 5.27 12.30
C SER A 121 -8.77 3.94 12.29
N VAL A 122 -8.08 3.65 13.39
CA VAL A 122 -7.42 2.36 13.63
C VAL A 122 -7.76 1.87 15.04
N HIS A 123 -8.03 0.57 15.17
CA HIS A 123 -8.27 -0.07 16.46
C HIS A 123 -6.95 -0.40 17.16
N THR A 124 -6.74 0.14 18.37
CA THR A 124 -5.50 -0.02 19.14
C THR A 124 -5.69 -0.79 20.44
N GLU A 125 -6.91 -1.25 20.74
CA GLU A 125 -7.11 -2.11 21.92
C GLU A 125 -6.50 -3.49 21.66
N ASN A 126 -5.91 -4.09 22.70
CA ASN A 126 -5.23 -5.38 22.60
C ASN A 126 -6.24 -6.53 22.57
N ASP A 127 -6.94 -6.66 21.44
CA ASP A 127 -7.90 -7.72 21.15
C ASP A 127 -7.76 -8.25 19.72
N SER A 128 -8.71 -9.06 19.27
CA SER A 128 -8.69 -9.67 17.94
C SER A 128 -8.78 -8.68 16.77
N ARG A 129 -9.13 -7.42 17.04
CA ARG A 129 -9.27 -6.34 16.06
C ARG A 129 -8.08 -5.38 16.04
N TYR A 130 -7.04 -5.60 16.87
CA TYR A 130 -5.85 -4.75 16.85
C TYR A 130 -5.32 -4.53 15.41
N GLY A 131 -5.09 -3.27 15.04
CA GLY A 131 -4.67 -2.88 13.69
C GLY A 131 -5.78 -2.84 12.64
N GLN A 132 -7.04 -3.10 12.98
CA GLN A 132 -8.17 -2.92 12.07
C GLN A 132 -8.30 -1.44 11.69
N THR A 133 -8.29 -1.15 10.40
CA THR A 133 -8.52 0.19 9.85
C THR A 133 -9.96 0.34 9.37
N GLU A 134 -10.61 1.45 9.69
CA GLU A 134 -11.93 1.79 9.15
C GLU A 134 -11.85 3.09 8.35
N PHE A 135 -12.45 3.09 7.16
CA PHE A 135 -12.43 4.23 6.24
C PHE A 135 -13.86 4.71 6.00
N ASN A 136 -14.20 5.87 6.57
CA ASN A 136 -15.52 6.46 6.45
C ASN A 136 -15.49 7.68 5.52
N PHE A 137 -16.36 7.73 4.50
CA PHE A 137 -16.42 8.80 3.50
C PHE A 137 -17.26 10.00 3.98
N VAL A 138 -17.12 10.36 5.24
CA VAL A 138 -17.85 11.45 5.90
C VAL A 138 -16.90 12.37 6.67
N GLN A 139 -17.35 13.58 6.99
CA GLN A 139 -16.58 14.53 7.80
C GLN A 139 -16.56 14.12 9.29
N PRO A 140 -15.50 14.47 10.04
CA PRO A 140 -14.29 15.17 9.60
C PRO A 140 -13.31 14.24 8.85
N VAL A 141 -12.73 14.68 7.74
CA VAL A 141 -11.75 13.87 6.97
C VAL A 141 -10.31 14.12 7.46
N ASN A 142 -9.53 13.05 7.65
CA ASN A 142 -8.13 13.11 8.11
C ASN A 142 -7.12 12.44 7.15
N ALA A 143 -7.57 11.69 6.14
CA ALA A 143 -6.70 11.00 5.19
C ALA A 143 -7.27 11.01 3.76
N SER A 144 -6.41 10.78 2.76
CA SER A 144 -6.79 10.57 1.36
C SER A 144 -6.54 9.12 1.00
N ILE A 145 -7.54 8.36 0.58
CA ILE A 145 -7.38 6.94 0.19
C ILE A 145 -7.47 6.79 -1.32
N GLY A 146 -6.61 5.95 -1.90
CA GLY A 146 -6.70 5.60 -3.32
C GLY A 146 -7.85 4.61 -3.57
N THR A 147 -8.80 4.99 -4.42
CA THR A 147 -10.02 4.21 -4.68
C THR A 147 -10.07 3.60 -6.07
N GLY A 148 -9.30 4.14 -7.02
CA GLY A 148 -9.24 3.62 -8.38
C GLY A 148 -7.87 3.83 -9.01
N ILE A 149 -7.49 2.87 -9.85
CA ILE A 149 -6.23 2.86 -10.60
C ILE A 149 -6.44 2.06 -11.88
N ASP A 150 -5.78 2.41 -12.98
CA ASP A 150 -5.78 1.57 -14.19
C ASP A 150 -4.79 0.41 -14.00
N PRO A 151 -5.24 -0.86 -13.91
CA PRO A 151 -4.35 -1.97 -13.63
C PRO A 151 -3.33 -2.25 -14.73
N LYS A 152 -3.72 -2.06 -15.99
CA LYS A 152 -2.88 -2.42 -17.14
C LYS A 152 -1.74 -1.42 -17.30
N ILE A 153 -2.08 -0.13 -17.28
CA ILE A 153 -1.09 0.96 -17.36
C ILE A 153 -0.14 0.86 -16.16
N THR A 154 -0.68 0.64 -14.96
CA THR A 154 0.14 0.55 -13.75
C THR A 154 1.09 -0.63 -13.77
N LEU A 155 0.59 -1.82 -14.14
CA LEU A 155 1.43 -3.00 -14.28
C LEU A 155 2.58 -2.74 -15.27
N GLN A 156 2.28 -2.15 -16.43
CA GLN A 156 3.31 -1.82 -17.43
C GLN A 156 4.38 -0.87 -16.87
N ILE A 157 4.00 0.14 -16.08
CA ILE A 157 4.95 1.05 -15.44
C ILE A 157 5.83 0.30 -14.45
N CYS A 158 5.24 -0.52 -13.56
CA CYS A 158 5.98 -1.31 -12.58
C CYS A 158 6.98 -2.26 -13.25
N ILE A 159 6.55 -3.01 -14.27
CA ILE A 159 7.41 -3.93 -15.01
C ILE A 159 8.51 -3.19 -15.78
N LYS A 160 8.20 -2.03 -16.38
CA LYS A 160 9.19 -1.22 -17.08
C LYS A 160 10.26 -0.66 -16.13
N ALA A 161 9.88 -0.28 -14.91
CA ALA A 161 10.82 0.22 -13.91
C ALA A 161 11.89 -0.83 -13.52
N LEU A 162 11.53 -2.12 -13.49
CA LEU A 162 12.48 -3.20 -13.22
C LEU A 162 13.56 -3.33 -14.30
N LYS A 163 13.23 -3.05 -15.57
CA LYS A 163 14.18 -3.06 -16.69
C LYS A 163 15.13 -1.86 -16.68
N GLN A 164 14.66 -0.70 -16.24
CA GLN A 164 15.43 0.55 -16.30
C GLN A 164 16.58 0.61 -15.29
N ARG A 165 16.52 -0.17 -14.20
CA ARG A 165 17.58 -0.25 -13.19
C ARG A 165 18.90 -0.84 -13.73
N GLN A 166 18.88 -1.39 -14.93
CA GLN A 166 20.04 -1.95 -15.61
C GLN A 166 20.95 -0.88 -16.28
N ASN A 167 20.46 0.35 -16.45
CA ASN A 167 21.17 1.43 -17.16
C ASN A 167 21.71 2.54 -16.24
N GLN A 168 21.82 2.29 -14.93
CA GLN A 168 22.44 3.17 -13.94
C GLN A 168 23.54 2.42 -13.19
#